data_AF-A0A6A7RT62-F1
#
_entry.id   AF-A0A6A7RT62-F1
#
_cell.length_a   1.000
_cell.length_b   1.000
_cell.length_c   1.000
_cell.angle_alpha   90.00
_cell.angle_beta   90.00
_cell.angle_gamma   90.00
#
_symmetry.space_group_name_H-M   'P 1'
#
loop_
_entity.id
_entity.type
_entity.pdbx_description
1 polymer ?
#
loop_
_entity_poly.entity_id
_entity_poly.type
_entity_poly.pdbx_seq_one_letter_code
_entity_poly.pdbx_strand_id
1 'polypeptide(L)'
;MTDPSPSGSADAAAADSAAAFVARWRAADGSELANYQLFVTDLCRLLDVPSPDPAHDDSRDNAYVFERRVSFRHGDGSSSSGRIDCYKRGHFVLEAKKIRLVAAGKGFDDALQRARGQAEGYARALPADEGRPPFLVVVDVGHVIELYADFTRSGATYTPFPDPRSHRIKLADLAEPGIRERLQMLWRDPLALDPTRVSARVTRAIAGHLARIARTLEGAGHHPELVAGFLTRCLFSMFAEDVGLLPREHGQGAFTTLLETLQNSPQQFVPLLAALWREMDAGGFSVVLRATLPRFNGKLFKQPEVIALDREQIGLLLQAAHADWTQVEPAIFGTLLERALTPSERHALGAHYTPRAYVERLVLPTVVEPLRSEWRNVQAAALLLANEGRLDAARAEVDAFHHRLCQVRVLDPACGSANFLYVTLEHMKRLEGEVLDQLHAFGRGQQRLEAEGLTVDPQQFLGLELNPRAAAIAELVLWIGYLQWHFRTSGSGLPPQPILKDFRNIECRDA
;
A
#
# COMPACT_ATOMS: atom_id res chain seq x y z
N MET A 1 -1.65 47.59 -6.31
CA MET A 1 -1.66 46.70 -7.50
C MET A 1 -0.64 45.62 -7.22
N THR A 2 -1.07 44.60 -6.48
CA THR A 2 -0.23 43.45 -6.08
C THR A 2 -0.14 42.51 -7.28
N ASP A 3 1.07 42.31 -7.78
CA ASP A 3 1.35 41.29 -8.79
C ASP A 3 0.85 39.92 -8.31
N PRO A 4 0.16 39.13 -9.15
CA PRO A 4 -0.24 37.79 -8.78
C PRO A 4 1.02 36.92 -8.61
N SER A 5 1.07 36.14 -7.53
CA SER A 5 2.17 35.22 -7.22
C SER A 5 2.54 34.35 -8.44
N PRO A 6 3.84 34.14 -8.73
CA PRO A 6 4.31 33.42 -9.93
C PRO A 6 3.89 31.95 -9.99
N SER A 7 3.43 31.36 -8.88
CA SER A 7 2.89 30.00 -8.86
C SER A 7 1.51 29.90 -9.55
N GLY A 8 0.67 30.94 -9.45
CA GLY A 8 -0.69 30.91 -9.99
C GLY A 8 -0.77 30.99 -11.52
N SER A 9 0.21 31.61 -12.17
CA SER A 9 0.27 31.71 -13.64
C SER A 9 0.80 30.45 -14.31
N ALA A 10 1.75 29.77 -13.67
CA ALA A 10 2.28 28.49 -14.15
C ALA A 10 1.23 27.36 -14.06
N ASP A 11 0.47 27.31 -12.96
CA ASP A 11 -0.61 26.33 -12.79
C ASP A 11 -1.75 26.53 -13.80
N ALA A 12 -2.10 27.80 -14.09
CA ALA A 12 -3.10 28.14 -15.10
C ALA A 12 -2.65 27.71 -16.51
N ALA A 13 -1.41 28.03 -16.91
CA ALA A 13 -0.87 27.65 -18.21
C ALA A 13 -0.74 26.11 -18.38
N ALA A 14 -0.40 25.40 -17.29
CA ALA A 14 -0.38 23.95 -17.28
C ALA A 14 -1.80 23.37 -17.42
N ALA A 15 -2.79 23.92 -16.74
CA ALA A 15 -4.19 23.51 -16.89
C ALA A 15 -4.72 23.71 -18.32
N ASP A 16 -4.40 24.86 -18.95
CA ASP A 16 -4.77 25.14 -20.34
C ASP A 16 -4.12 24.17 -21.32
N SER A 17 -2.84 23.81 -21.10
CA SER A 17 -2.12 22.83 -21.90
C SER A 17 -2.74 21.43 -21.79
N ALA A 18 -3.18 21.02 -20.60
CA ALA A 18 -3.89 19.78 -20.40
C ALA A 18 -5.27 19.79 -21.08
N ALA A 19 -6.02 20.88 -20.96
CA ALA A 19 -7.32 21.01 -21.64
C ALA A 19 -7.17 20.90 -23.16
N ALA A 20 -6.16 21.54 -23.75
CA ALA A 20 -5.85 21.45 -25.17
C ALA A 20 -5.46 20.01 -25.59
N PHE A 21 -4.63 19.33 -24.79
CA PHE A 21 -4.27 17.94 -25.02
C PHE A 21 -5.50 17.02 -25.02
N VAL A 22 -6.38 17.16 -24.01
CA VAL A 22 -7.60 16.37 -23.89
C VAL A 22 -8.55 16.62 -25.06
N ALA A 23 -8.75 17.89 -25.45
CA ALA A 23 -9.61 18.24 -26.57
C ALA A 23 -9.12 17.62 -27.89
N ARG A 24 -7.79 17.69 -28.14
CA ARG A 24 -7.17 17.11 -29.34
C ARG A 24 -7.39 15.60 -29.42
N TRP A 25 -7.14 14.88 -28.33
CA TRP A 25 -7.13 13.41 -28.35
C TRP A 25 -8.51 12.78 -28.17
N ARG A 26 -9.49 13.48 -27.58
CA ARG A 26 -10.89 13.05 -27.59
C ARG A 26 -11.53 13.10 -28.97
N ALA A 27 -11.10 14.02 -29.84
CA ALA A 27 -11.64 14.19 -31.19
C ALA A 27 -10.95 13.32 -32.26
N ALA A 28 -9.96 12.50 -31.87
CA ALA A 28 -9.10 11.80 -32.82
C ALA A 28 -9.71 10.47 -33.32
N ASP A 29 -10.32 10.48 -34.51
CA ASP A 29 -10.99 9.31 -35.11
C ASP A 29 -10.14 8.41 -36.05
N GLY A 30 -8.82 8.67 -36.23
CA GLY A 30 -7.93 7.92 -37.14
C GLY A 30 -7.43 6.51 -36.69
N SER A 31 -6.88 5.70 -37.61
CA SER A 31 -6.48 4.28 -37.39
C SER A 31 -5.34 4.04 -36.37
N GLU A 32 -5.39 2.88 -35.68
CA GLU A 32 -4.55 2.43 -34.55
C GLU A 32 -3.04 2.72 -34.62
N LEU A 33 -2.35 2.38 -35.70
CA LEU A 33 -0.88 2.39 -35.73
C LEU A 33 -0.26 3.79 -35.90
N ALA A 34 -0.99 4.74 -36.50
CA ALA A 34 -0.43 6.04 -36.88
C ALA A 34 -0.43 7.06 -35.72
N ASN A 35 -1.22 6.81 -34.67
CA ASN A 35 -1.57 7.83 -33.69
C ASN A 35 -0.94 7.64 -32.30
N TYR A 36 -0.53 6.42 -31.92
CA TYR A 36 -0.01 6.21 -30.56
C TYR A 36 1.34 6.89 -30.34
N GLN A 37 2.24 6.89 -31.33
CA GLN A 37 3.54 7.56 -31.22
C GLN A 37 3.33 9.08 -31.06
N LEU A 38 2.44 9.66 -31.86
CA LEU A 38 2.03 11.05 -31.73
C LEU A 38 1.40 11.35 -30.36
N PHE A 39 0.54 10.46 -29.86
CA PHE A 39 -0.06 10.58 -28.53
C PHE A 39 1.01 10.60 -27.43
N VAL A 40 1.93 9.64 -27.45
CA VAL A 40 3.01 9.55 -26.47
C VAL A 40 3.94 10.76 -26.56
N THR A 41 4.29 11.23 -27.76
CA THR A 41 5.09 12.45 -27.93
C THR A 41 4.39 13.70 -27.40
N ASP A 42 3.10 13.86 -27.69
CA ASP A 42 2.31 14.97 -27.15
C ASP A 42 2.16 14.87 -25.63
N LEU A 43 2.02 13.65 -25.09
CA LEU A 43 1.98 13.40 -23.65
C LEU A 43 3.33 13.77 -23.01
N CYS A 44 4.45 13.41 -23.64
CA CYS A 44 5.78 13.82 -23.16
C CYS A 44 5.92 15.34 -23.12
N ARG A 45 5.39 16.05 -24.13
CA ARG A 45 5.37 17.52 -24.15
C ARG A 45 4.49 18.09 -23.04
N LEU A 46 3.29 17.54 -22.83
CA LEU A 46 2.40 17.95 -21.74
C LEU A 46 3.06 17.77 -20.37
N LEU A 47 3.78 16.67 -20.20
CA LEU A 47 4.45 16.32 -18.94
C LEU A 47 5.82 17.00 -18.78
N ASP A 48 6.34 17.70 -19.79
CA ASP A 48 7.71 18.25 -19.77
C ASP A 48 8.77 17.16 -19.46
N VAL A 49 8.70 16.06 -20.21
CA VAL A 49 9.66 14.95 -20.14
C VAL A 49 10.26 14.66 -21.52
N PRO A 50 11.47 14.07 -21.59
CA PRO A 50 12.07 13.70 -22.87
C PRO A 50 11.14 12.80 -23.69
N SER A 51 11.13 12.96 -25.00
CA SER A 51 10.47 12.04 -25.94
C SER A 51 11.41 10.88 -26.33
N PRO A 52 10.88 9.76 -26.84
CA PRO A 52 11.72 8.63 -27.26
C PRO A 52 12.69 8.98 -28.39
N ASP A 53 13.86 8.35 -28.38
CA ASP A 53 14.89 8.46 -29.40
C ASP A 53 14.54 7.63 -30.65
N PRO A 54 15.14 7.94 -31.82
CA PRO A 54 15.06 7.07 -32.99
C PRO A 54 15.61 5.67 -32.69
N ALA A 55 14.94 4.63 -33.19
CA ALA A 55 15.38 3.25 -33.00
C ALA A 55 16.61 2.92 -33.85
N HIS A 56 17.54 2.17 -33.27
CA HIS A 56 18.72 1.61 -33.92
C HIS A 56 18.58 0.10 -34.16
N ASP A 57 19.40 -0.45 -35.06
CA ASP A 57 19.40 -1.89 -35.37
C ASP A 57 19.81 -2.75 -34.17
N ASP A 58 20.81 -2.28 -33.39
CA ASP A 58 21.19 -2.94 -32.15
C ASP A 58 20.23 -2.56 -31.03
N SER A 59 19.56 -3.59 -30.55
CA SER A 59 18.61 -3.54 -29.46
C SER A 59 19.22 -2.99 -28.15
N ARG A 60 20.54 -3.13 -27.94
CA ARG A 60 21.25 -2.62 -26.75
C ARG A 60 21.32 -1.10 -26.69
N ASP A 61 21.28 -0.44 -27.85
CA ASP A 61 21.31 1.03 -27.96
C ASP A 61 19.92 1.65 -27.82
N ASN A 62 18.88 0.82 -27.80
CA ASN A 62 17.48 1.23 -27.73
C ASN A 62 16.98 1.34 -26.28
N ALA A 63 17.59 2.25 -25.52
CA ALA A 63 17.27 2.49 -24.11
C ALA A 63 15.97 3.28 -23.90
N TYR A 64 15.57 4.15 -24.84
CA TYR A 64 14.29 4.84 -24.82
C TYR A 64 13.75 5.05 -26.23
N VAL A 65 12.94 4.13 -26.76
CA VAL A 65 12.52 4.14 -28.17
C VAL A 65 11.08 3.67 -28.36
N PHE A 66 10.51 4.01 -29.51
CA PHE A 66 9.32 3.33 -30.03
C PHE A 66 9.66 1.98 -30.69
N GLU A 67 8.67 1.08 -30.79
CA GLU A 67 8.77 -0.19 -31.53
C GLU A 67 9.97 -1.09 -31.11
N ARG A 68 10.30 -1.10 -29.81
CA ARG A 68 11.45 -1.86 -29.27
C ARG A 68 11.23 -3.36 -29.53
N ARG A 69 12.07 -3.94 -30.36
CA ARG A 69 12.06 -5.39 -30.66
C ARG A 69 12.41 -6.20 -29.42
N VAL A 70 11.69 -7.30 -29.19
CA VAL A 70 11.95 -8.30 -28.15
C VAL A 70 11.79 -9.70 -28.71
N SER A 71 12.44 -10.68 -28.10
CA SER A 71 12.35 -12.10 -28.51
C SER A 71 11.75 -12.91 -27.38
N PHE A 72 10.65 -13.60 -27.66
CA PHE A 72 10.05 -14.58 -26.77
C PHE A 72 10.71 -15.93 -26.99
N ARG A 73 11.04 -16.61 -25.90
CA ARG A 73 11.51 -17.99 -25.92
C ARG A 73 10.41 -18.89 -25.38
N HIS A 74 10.03 -19.89 -26.15
CA HIS A 74 8.98 -20.84 -25.80
C HIS A 74 9.59 -22.11 -25.20
N GLY A 75 8.80 -22.86 -24.43
CA GLY A 75 9.27 -24.08 -23.75
C GLY A 75 9.66 -25.22 -24.70
N ASP A 76 9.23 -25.16 -25.95
CA ASP A 76 9.57 -26.10 -27.03
C ASP A 76 10.90 -25.74 -27.73
N GLY A 77 11.59 -24.70 -27.27
CA GLY A 77 12.84 -24.20 -27.86
C GLY A 77 12.65 -23.27 -29.05
N SER A 78 11.42 -23.01 -29.49
CA SER A 78 11.13 -22.03 -30.53
C SER A 78 11.21 -20.60 -30.00
N SER A 79 11.36 -19.64 -30.91
CA SER A 79 11.34 -18.22 -30.57
C SER A 79 10.41 -17.44 -31.48
N SER A 80 9.66 -16.49 -30.91
CA SER A 80 8.89 -15.51 -31.68
C SER A 80 9.38 -14.10 -31.39
N SER A 81 9.19 -13.18 -32.34
CA SER A 81 9.52 -11.76 -32.16
C SER A 81 8.30 -10.97 -31.72
N GLY A 82 8.50 -10.03 -30.81
CA GLY A 82 7.53 -9.01 -30.42
C GLY A 82 8.08 -7.60 -30.62
N ARG A 83 7.20 -6.60 -30.49
CA ARG A 83 7.57 -5.19 -30.48
C ARG A 83 6.80 -4.46 -29.40
N ILE A 84 7.51 -3.78 -28.53
CA ILE A 84 6.95 -2.91 -27.50
C ILE A 84 6.67 -1.55 -28.15
N ASP A 85 5.46 -1.04 -28.00
CA ASP A 85 5.08 0.23 -28.61
C ASP A 85 5.98 1.37 -28.15
N CYS A 86 6.22 1.52 -26.84
CA CYS A 86 7.23 2.42 -26.31
C CYS A 86 7.93 1.81 -25.10
N TYR A 87 9.26 1.81 -25.10
CA TYR A 87 10.07 1.24 -24.05
C TYR A 87 11.05 2.27 -23.52
N LYS A 88 11.11 2.42 -22.18
CA LYS A 88 12.15 3.18 -21.50
C LYS A 88 12.83 2.28 -20.46
N ARG A 89 14.10 1.96 -20.68
CA ARG A 89 14.91 1.08 -19.84
C ARG A 89 14.89 1.53 -18.39
N GLY A 90 14.64 0.59 -17.48
CA GLY A 90 14.53 0.85 -16.05
C GLY A 90 13.30 1.66 -15.63
N HIS A 91 12.39 2.00 -16.55
CA HIS A 91 11.20 2.79 -16.26
C HIS A 91 9.91 2.05 -16.58
N PHE A 92 9.64 1.81 -17.87
CA PHE A 92 8.36 1.21 -18.26
C PHE A 92 8.43 0.43 -19.57
N VAL A 93 7.50 -0.53 -19.69
CA VAL A 93 6.95 -1.00 -20.95
C VAL A 93 5.61 -0.28 -21.14
N LEU A 94 5.41 0.35 -22.30
CA LEU A 94 4.14 0.94 -22.68
C LEU A 94 3.54 0.18 -23.85
N GLU A 95 2.29 -0.26 -23.68
CA GLU A 95 1.46 -0.89 -24.70
C GLU A 95 0.25 0.01 -25.00
N ALA A 96 0.07 0.38 -26.26
CA ALA A 96 -1.01 1.24 -26.70
C ALA A 96 -2.02 0.45 -27.55
N LYS A 97 -3.31 0.68 -27.33
CA LYS A 97 -4.40 0.19 -28.17
C LYS A 97 -5.31 1.37 -28.54
N LYS A 98 -6.11 1.20 -29.60
CA LYS A 98 -7.29 2.06 -29.83
C LYS A 98 -8.53 1.21 -29.78
N ILE A 99 -9.15 1.16 -28.62
CA ILE A 99 -10.32 0.30 -28.40
C ILE A 99 -11.54 1.01 -28.99
N ARG A 100 -12.13 0.43 -30.04
CA ARG A 100 -13.44 0.90 -30.53
C ARG A 100 -14.47 0.60 -29.45
N LEU A 101 -15.07 1.65 -28.88
CA LEU A 101 -16.20 1.55 -27.94
C LEU A 101 -17.37 0.83 -28.62
N VAL A 102 -17.45 -0.49 -28.48
CA VAL A 102 -18.71 -1.21 -28.65
C VAL A 102 -19.53 -0.88 -27.40
N ALA A 103 -20.79 -0.48 -27.59
CA ALA A 103 -21.69 0.00 -26.55
C ALA A 103 -22.00 -1.08 -25.48
N ALA A 104 -21.03 -1.36 -24.60
CA ALA A 104 -21.13 -2.08 -23.33
C ALA A 104 -19.73 -2.06 -22.68
N GLY A 105 -19.59 -1.52 -21.47
CA GLY A 105 -18.29 -1.37 -20.77
C GLY A 105 -17.47 -2.67 -20.60
N LYS A 106 -18.08 -3.84 -20.79
CA LYS A 106 -17.45 -5.15 -20.63
C LYS A 106 -16.39 -5.48 -21.69
N GLY A 107 -16.62 -5.13 -22.96
CA GLY A 107 -15.65 -5.40 -24.03
C GLY A 107 -14.41 -4.50 -23.97
N PHE A 108 -14.55 -3.33 -23.34
CA PHE A 108 -13.47 -2.37 -23.11
C PHE A 108 -12.48 -2.91 -22.08
N ASP A 109 -12.98 -3.40 -20.95
CA ASP A 109 -12.14 -3.96 -19.89
C ASP A 109 -11.38 -5.22 -20.35
N ASP A 110 -12.02 -6.09 -21.14
CA ASP A 110 -11.37 -7.28 -21.71
C ASP A 110 -10.22 -6.94 -22.67
N ALA A 111 -10.33 -5.83 -23.41
CA ALA A 111 -9.28 -5.39 -24.33
C ALA A 111 -8.08 -4.82 -23.58
N LEU A 112 -8.32 -4.01 -22.53
CA LEU A 112 -7.27 -3.48 -21.67
C LEU A 112 -6.53 -4.58 -20.90
N GLN A 113 -7.26 -5.58 -20.39
CA GLN A 113 -6.65 -6.74 -19.72
C GLN A 113 -5.74 -7.53 -20.65
N ARG A 114 -6.13 -7.73 -21.92
CA ARG A 114 -5.26 -8.36 -22.93
C ARG A 114 -4.02 -7.52 -23.22
N ALA A 115 -4.16 -6.19 -23.32
CA ALA A 115 -3.03 -5.28 -23.51
C ALA A 115 -2.05 -5.33 -22.31
N ARG A 116 -2.58 -5.38 -21.08
CA ARG A 116 -1.76 -5.63 -19.88
C ARG A 116 -1.01 -6.96 -19.96
N GLY A 117 -1.69 -8.05 -20.32
CA GLY A 117 -1.05 -9.36 -20.48
C GLY A 117 0.08 -9.36 -21.51
N GLN A 118 -0.09 -8.59 -22.60
CA GLN A 118 0.95 -8.38 -23.61
C GLN A 118 2.13 -7.57 -23.04
N ALA A 119 1.87 -6.48 -22.32
CA ALA A 119 2.90 -5.68 -21.65
C ALA A 119 3.71 -6.50 -20.62
N GLU A 120 3.04 -7.36 -19.84
CA GLU A 120 3.69 -8.30 -18.92
C GLU A 120 4.60 -9.28 -19.67
N GLY A 121 4.11 -9.83 -20.79
CA GLY A 121 4.89 -10.71 -21.66
C GLY A 121 6.16 -10.03 -22.15
N TYR A 122 6.06 -8.78 -22.59
CA TYR A 122 7.20 -7.99 -23.02
C TYR A 122 8.19 -7.71 -21.90
N ALA A 123 7.72 -7.29 -20.73
CA ALA A 123 8.59 -7.06 -19.58
C ALA A 123 9.41 -8.30 -19.22
N ARG A 124 8.79 -9.50 -19.25
CA ARG A 124 9.48 -10.78 -19.00
C ARG A 124 10.47 -11.16 -20.09
N ALA A 125 10.19 -10.81 -21.34
CA ALA A 125 11.02 -11.11 -22.51
C ALA A 125 12.25 -10.18 -22.66
N LEU A 126 12.34 -9.10 -21.89
CA LEU A 126 13.52 -8.23 -21.90
C LEU A 126 14.79 -8.98 -21.44
N PRO A 127 15.98 -8.59 -21.94
CA PRO A 127 17.24 -9.14 -21.46
C PRO A 127 17.37 -9.04 -19.93
N ALA A 128 17.98 -10.05 -19.29
CA ALA A 128 18.04 -10.12 -17.83
C ALA A 128 18.95 -9.05 -17.22
N ASP A 129 20.02 -8.68 -17.93
CA ASP A 129 21.01 -7.66 -17.56
C ASP A 129 20.45 -6.22 -17.58
N GLU A 130 19.39 -5.97 -18.36
CA GLU A 130 18.65 -4.70 -18.32
C GLU A 130 17.75 -4.57 -17.06
N GLY A 131 17.51 -5.70 -16.37
CA GLY A 131 16.51 -5.83 -15.32
C GLY A 131 15.08 -5.74 -15.84
N ARG A 132 14.09 -5.84 -14.94
CA ARG A 132 12.68 -5.65 -15.30
C ARG A 132 12.27 -4.20 -15.03
N PRO A 133 11.42 -3.58 -15.87
CA PRO A 133 10.97 -2.21 -15.63
C PRO A 133 9.99 -2.20 -14.45
N PRO A 134 10.02 -1.16 -13.59
CA PRO A 134 9.10 -1.04 -12.46
C PRO A 134 7.65 -0.79 -12.87
N PHE A 135 7.38 -0.30 -14.09
CA PHE A 135 6.02 -0.03 -14.55
C PHE A 135 5.64 -0.73 -15.85
N LEU A 136 4.35 -1.08 -15.95
CA LEU A 136 3.65 -1.23 -17.21
C LEU A 136 2.68 -0.06 -17.37
N VAL A 137 2.61 0.48 -18.57
CA VAL A 137 1.70 1.55 -18.93
C VAL A 137 0.83 1.04 -20.07
N VAL A 138 -0.48 0.88 -19.81
CA VAL A 138 -1.43 0.49 -20.86
C VAL A 138 -2.21 1.74 -21.26
N VAL A 139 -2.18 2.08 -22.54
CA VAL A 139 -2.83 3.28 -23.07
C VAL A 139 -3.94 2.88 -24.00
N ASP A 140 -5.16 3.35 -23.74
CA ASP A 140 -6.17 3.46 -24.78
C ASP A 140 -6.20 4.90 -25.29
N VAL A 141 -5.72 5.08 -26.52
CA VAL A 141 -5.50 6.40 -27.12
C VAL A 141 -6.82 7.16 -27.21
N GLY A 142 -6.91 8.29 -26.51
CA GLY A 142 -8.11 9.13 -26.47
C GLY A 142 -9.01 8.92 -25.25
N HIS A 143 -8.75 7.90 -24.42
CA HIS A 143 -9.64 7.58 -23.30
C HIS A 143 -8.92 7.48 -21.95
N VAL A 144 -8.01 6.52 -21.79
CA VAL A 144 -7.43 6.17 -20.48
C VAL A 144 -5.95 5.77 -20.55
N ILE A 145 -5.25 5.97 -19.44
CA ILE A 145 -3.92 5.47 -19.15
C ILE A 145 -4.03 4.62 -17.88
N GLU A 146 -3.68 3.33 -17.96
CA GLU A 146 -3.62 2.44 -16.80
C GLU A 146 -2.18 2.19 -16.38
N LEU A 147 -1.92 2.30 -15.08
CA LEU A 147 -0.60 2.07 -14.50
C LEU A 147 -0.58 0.78 -13.68
N TYR A 148 0.44 -0.03 -13.90
CA TYR A 148 0.72 -1.21 -13.09
C TYR A 148 2.17 -1.19 -12.65
N ALA A 149 2.45 -1.53 -11.40
CA ALA A 149 3.79 -1.47 -10.83
C ALA A 149 4.30 -2.83 -10.32
N ASP A 150 5.59 -3.06 -10.50
CA ASP A 150 6.40 -4.08 -9.83
C ASP A 150 7.71 -3.44 -9.34
N PHE A 151 7.67 -2.88 -8.13
CA PHE A 151 8.85 -2.26 -7.52
C PHE A 151 9.95 -3.27 -7.13
N THR A 152 9.63 -4.57 -7.06
CA THR A 152 10.65 -5.63 -6.86
C THR A 152 11.51 -5.84 -8.09
N ARG A 153 11.01 -5.42 -9.27
CA ARG A 153 11.63 -5.61 -10.58
C ARG A 153 11.91 -7.09 -10.88
N SER A 154 11.07 -7.99 -10.37
CA SER A 154 11.12 -9.41 -10.68
C SER A 154 10.50 -9.72 -12.04
N GLY A 155 9.57 -8.88 -12.50
CA GLY A 155 8.75 -9.15 -13.69
C GLY A 155 7.71 -10.24 -13.47
N ALA A 156 7.53 -10.69 -12.22
CA ALA A 156 6.59 -11.74 -11.87
C ALA A 156 5.15 -11.20 -11.89
N THR A 157 4.89 -10.17 -11.07
CA THR A 157 3.55 -9.61 -10.86
C THR A 157 3.60 -8.09 -10.92
N TYR A 158 2.83 -7.51 -11.83
CA TYR A 158 2.52 -6.08 -11.85
C TYR A 158 1.12 -5.85 -11.29
N THR A 159 0.98 -5.02 -10.28
CA THR A 159 -0.32 -4.72 -9.63
C THR A 159 -0.82 -3.32 -10.00
N PRO A 160 -2.14 -3.07 -10.03
CA PRO A 160 -2.69 -1.73 -10.23
C PRO A 160 -2.01 -0.68 -9.35
N PHE A 161 -1.58 0.45 -9.92
CA PHE A 161 -0.87 1.51 -9.19
C PHE A 161 -1.54 2.89 -9.35
N PRO A 162 -1.72 3.66 -8.26
CA PRO A 162 -1.27 3.38 -6.89
C PRO A 162 -2.18 2.39 -6.14
N ASP A 163 -3.41 2.22 -6.62
CA ASP A 163 -4.39 1.29 -6.06
C ASP A 163 -5.40 0.88 -7.15
N PRO A 164 -6.18 -0.21 -6.94
CA PRO A 164 -7.16 -0.68 -7.92
C PRO A 164 -8.23 0.34 -8.34
N ARG A 165 -8.57 1.34 -7.51
CA ARG A 165 -9.61 2.32 -7.81
C ARG A 165 -9.10 3.50 -8.63
N SER A 166 -7.83 3.87 -8.46
CA SER A 166 -7.23 5.05 -9.08
C SER A 166 -6.15 4.75 -10.12
N HIS A 167 -5.86 3.47 -10.41
CA HIS A 167 -4.87 3.09 -11.41
C HIS A 167 -5.23 3.44 -12.86
N ARG A 168 -6.53 3.62 -13.13
CA ARG A 168 -7.06 4.03 -14.44
C ARG A 168 -7.25 5.55 -14.45
N ILE A 169 -6.36 6.23 -15.13
CA ILE A 169 -6.36 7.68 -15.30
C ILE A 169 -7.15 8.01 -16.57
N LYS A 170 -8.29 8.70 -16.45
CA LYS A 170 -9.00 9.21 -17.62
C LYS A 170 -8.24 10.42 -18.17
N LEU A 171 -8.33 10.67 -19.48
CA LEU A 171 -7.66 11.83 -20.05
C LEU A 171 -8.04 13.16 -19.38
N ALA A 172 -9.30 13.32 -18.95
CA ALA A 172 -9.73 14.52 -18.24
C ALA A 172 -8.99 14.75 -16.92
N ASP A 173 -8.55 13.67 -16.27
CA ASP A 173 -7.87 13.72 -14.98
C ASP A 173 -6.45 14.30 -15.13
N LEU A 174 -5.91 14.42 -16.35
CA LEU A 174 -4.65 15.13 -16.64
C LEU A 174 -4.71 16.63 -16.36
N ALA A 175 -5.91 17.19 -16.12
CA ALA A 175 -6.05 18.54 -15.60
C ALA A 175 -5.55 18.67 -14.15
N GLU A 176 -5.54 17.57 -13.38
CA GLU A 176 -5.08 17.54 -12.00
C GLU A 176 -3.54 17.57 -11.93
N PRO A 177 -2.93 18.53 -11.21
CA PRO A 177 -1.47 18.61 -11.09
C PRO A 177 -0.83 17.33 -10.55
N GLY A 178 -1.42 16.71 -9.51
CA GLY A 178 -0.88 15.50 -8.89
C GLY A 178 -0.84 14.28 -9.82
N ILE A 179 -1.78 14.18 -10.77
CA ILE A 179 -1.76 13.13 -11.79
C ILE A 179 -0.59 13.35 -12.76
N ARG A 180 -0.38 14.60 -13.19
CA ARG A 180 0.75 14.95 -14.06
C ARG A 180 2.09 14.73 -13.37
N GLU A 181 2.22 15.14 -12.11
CA GLU A 181 3.42 14.91 -11.30
C GLU A 181 3.73 13.41 -11.16
N ARG A 182 2.72 12.57 -10.92
CA ARG A 182 2.88 11.11 -10.88
C ARG A 182 3.41 10.56 -12.20
N LEU A 183 2.84 10.99 -13.32
CA LEU A 183 3.30 10.56 -14.66
C LEU A 183 4.71 11.11 -14.96
N GLN A 184 5.04 12.32 -14.55
CA GLN A 184 6.41 12.87 -14.65
C GLN A 184 7.42 12.01 -13.88
N MET A 185 7.09 11.62 -12.65
CA MET A 185 7.94 10.76 -11.83
C MET A 185 8.12 9.38 -12.46
N LEU A 186 7.09 8.81 -13.09
CA LEU A 186 7.20 7.57 -13.85
C LEU A 186 8.26 7.67 -14.97
N TRP A 187 8.41 8.84 -15.58
CA TRP A 187 9.44 9.11 -16.60
C TRP A 187 10.81 9.49 -16.03
N ARG A 188 10.90 10.06 -14.83
CA ARG A 188 12.15 10.65 -14.29
C ARG A 188 12.84 9.78 -13.23
N ASP A 189 12.08 9.31 -12.24
CA ASP A 189 12.54 8.44 -11.17
C ASP A 189 11.38 7.54 -10.70
N PRO A 190 11.08 6.47 -11.46
CA PRO A 190 9.92 5.63 -11.20
C PRO A 190 10.01 4.92 -9.86
N LEU A 191 11.21 4.65 -9.35
CA LEU A 191 11.37 4.01 -8.05
C LEU A 191 11.09 4.96 -6.88
N ALA A 192 11.07 6.27 -7.08
CA ALA A 192 10.59 7.21 -6.06
C ALA A 192 9.07 7.14 -5.85
N LEU A 193 8.32 6.53 -6.79
CA LEU A 193 6.89 6.24 -6.62
C LEU A 193 6.62 5.02 -5.76
N ASP A 194 7.65 4.28 -5.34
CA ASP A 194 7.51 3.11 -4.47
C ASP A 194 6.98 3.52 -3.09
N PRO A 195 5.73 3.15 -2.73
CA PRO A 195 5.15 3.53 -1.44
C PRO A 195 5.96 3.01 -0.26
N THR A 196 6.64 1.86 -0.42
CA THR A 196 7.46 1.26 0.65
C THR A 196 8.65 2.14 1.01
N ARG A 197 9.19 2.94 0.08
CA ARG A 197 10.27 3.89 0.35
C ARG A 197 9.80 5.09 1.15
N VAL A 198 8.61 5.60 0.85
CA VAL A 198 7.98 6.67 1.62
C VAL A 198 7.75 6.19 3.04
N SER A 199 7.13 5.02 3.19
CA SER A 199 6.87 4.41 4.50
C SER A 199 8.14 4.15 5.29
N ALA A 200 9.17 3.57 4.67
CA ALA A 200 10.46 3.33 5.32
C ALA A 200 11.14 4.63 5.79
N ARG A 201 11.06 5.71 5.00
CA ARG A 201 11.61 7.02 5.36
C ARG A 201 10.88 7.62 6.56
N VAL A 202 9.55 7.65 6.54
CA VAL A 202 8.72 8.17 7.65
C VAL A 202 8.97 7.34 8.92
N THR A 203 8.93 6.02 8.80
CA THR A 203 9.19 5.08 9.89
C THR A 203 10.56 5.31 10.53
N ARG A 204 11.62 5.51 9.72
CA ARG A 204 12.97 5.79 10.23
C ARG A 204 13.05 7.13 10.98
N ALA A 205 12.40 8.17 10.46
CA ALA A 205 12.40 9.48 11.11
C ALA A 205 11.73 9.41 12.50
N ILE A 206 10.55 8.77 12.58
CA ILE A 206 9.83 8.57 13.84
C ILE A 206 10.63 7.71 14.81
N ALA A 207 11.22 6.61 14.34
CA ALA A 207 12.07 5.75 15.17
C ALA A 207 13.22 6.53 15.81
N GLY A 208 13.78 7.54 15.13
CA GLY A 208 14.78 8.46 15.68
C GLY A 208 14.27 9.28 16.87
N HIS A 209 13.06 9.83 16.78
CA HIS A 209 12.41 10.57 17.88
C HIS A 209 12.13 9.66 19.07
N LEU A 210 11.53 8.50 18.84
CA LEU A 210 11.22 7.51 19.88
C LEU A 210 12.48 7.00 20.57
N ALA A 211 13.55 6.76 19.79
CA ALA A 211 14.83 6.35 20.32
C ALA A 211 15.43 7.38 21.28
N ARG A 212 15.21 8.68 21.03
CA ARG A 212 15.64 9.77 21.92
C ARG A 212 14.83 9.77 23.22
N ILE A 213 13.50 9.67 23.14
CA ILE A 213 12.62 9.60 24.32
C ILE A 213 12.95 8.38 25.20
N ALA A 214 13.13 7.21 24.59
CA ALA A 214 13.46 6.00 25.33
C ALA A 214 14.77 6.17 26.14
N ARG A 215 15.83 6.70 25.49
CA ARG A 215 17.12 6.95 26.17
C ARG A 215 17.01 7.94 27.32
N THR A 216 16.20 8.99 27.18
CA THR A 216 16.02 9.97 28.26
C THR A 216 15.30 9.36 29.45
N LEU A 217 14.30 8.51 29.23
CA LEU A 217 13.55 7.86 30.30
C LEU A 217 14.36 6.76 30.99
N GLU A 218 15.08 5.94 30.23
CA GLU A 218 16.00 4.93 30.77
C GLU A 218 17.14 5.57 31.56
N GLY A 219 17.71 6.68 31.07
CA GLY A 219 18.73 7.46 31.77
C GLY A 219 18.22 8.10 33.08
N ALA A 220 16.91 8.33 33.19
CA ALA A 220 16.25 8.77 34.41
C ALA A 220 15.92 7.61 35.39
N GLY A 221 16.29 6.37 35.05
CA GLY A 221 16.13 5.20 35.90
C GLY A 221 14.86 4.38 35.68
N HIS A 222 14.06 4.69 34.65
CA HIS A 222 12.92 3.86 34.30
C HIS A 222 13.36 2.53 33.66
N HIS A 223 12.69 1.44 34.03
CA HIS A 223 13.01 0.11 33.48
C HIS A 223 12.66 0.05 31.97
N PRO A 224 13.51 -0.53 31.10
CA PRO A 224 13.27 -0.55 29.64
C PRO A 224 11.92 -1.17 29.24
N GLU A 225 11.45 -2.16 29.99
CA GLU A 225 10.14 -2.79 29.77
C GLU A 225 8.98 -1.81 29.96
N LEU A 226 9.03 -1.03 31.03
CA LEU A 226 8.02 -0.02 31.35
C LEU A 226 8.02 1.10 30.30
N VAL A 227 9.22 1.52 29.86
CA VAL A 227 9.39 2.49 28.78
C VAL A 227 8.82 1.98 27.45
N ALA A 228 9.11 0.73 27.08
CA ALA A 228 8.60 0.13 25.84
C ALA A 228 7.08 -0.01 25.84
N GLY A 229 6.48 -0.45 26.96
CA GLY A 229 5.03 -0.55 27.11
C GLY A 229 4.34 0.83 27.02
N PHE A 230 4.90 1.82 27.70
CA PHE A 230 4.43 3.21 27.63
C PHE A 230 4.47 3.76 26.19
N LEU A 231 5.62 3.67 25.51
CA LEU A 231 5.78 4.15 24.15
C LEU A 231 4.84 3.42 23.19
N THR A 232 4.72 2.10 23.30
CA THR A 232 3.81 1.29 22.45
C THR A 232 2.37 1.80 22.51
N ARG A 233 1.88 2.18 23.69
CA ARG A 233 0.53 2.77 23.84
C ARG A 233 0.43 4.16 23.22
N CYS A 234 1.44 5.01 23.37
CA CYS A 234 1.47 6.32 22.71
C CYS A 234 1.46 6.17 21.18
N LEU A 235 2.29 5.29 20.63
CA LEU A 235 2.33 5.00 19.19
C LEU A 235 0.97 4.50 18.69
N PHE A 236 0.33 3.59 19.43
CA PHE A 236 -0.99 3.13 19.07
C PHE A 236 -2.04 4.24 19.10
N SER A 237 -1.99 5.15 20.08
CA SER A 237 -2.89 6.32 20.13
C SER A 237 -2.71 7.23 18.91
N MET A 238 -1.47 7.48 18.46
CA MET A 238 -1.20 8.25 17.23
C MET A 238 -1.68 7.51 15.97
N PHE A 239 -1.46 6.20 15.91
CA PHE A 239 -2.00 5.37 14.85
C PHE A 239 -3.53 5.43 14.80
N ALA A 240 -4.18 5.29 15.95
CA ALA A 240 -5.63 5.24 16.06
C ALA A 240 -6.32 6.54 15.60
N GLU A 241 -5.76 7.72 15.87
CA GLU A 241 -6.32 8.97 15.33
C GLU A 241 -6.15 9.09 13.82
N ASP A 242 -5.02 8.64 13.28
CA ASP A 242 -4.74 8.81 11.86
C ASP A 242 -5.56 7.87 10.97
N VAL A 243 -5.85 6.66 11.46
CA VAL A 243 -6.78 5.74 10.77
C VAL A 243 -8.25 5.99 11.12
N GLY A 244 -8.56 7.02 11.90
CA GLY A 244 -9.93 7.45 12.19
C GLY A 244 -10.66 6.67 13.29
N LEU A 245 -9.93 5.92 14.12
CA LEU A 245 -10.48 5.26 15.32
C LEU A 245 -10.61 6.22 16.51
N LEU A 246 -9.81 7.28 16.54
CA LEU A 246 -9.99 8.43 17.44
C LEU A 246 -10.48 9.65 16.64
N PRO A 247 -11.24 10.56 17.27
CA PRO A 247 -11.77 11.72 16.59
C PRO A 247 -10.68 12.68 16.10
N ARG A 248 -11.04 13.52 15.13
CA ARG A 248 -10.25 14.67 14.71
C ARG A 248 -10.95 15.96 15.12
N GLU A 249 -10.19 16.92 15.63
CA GLU A 249 -10.63 18.28 15.95
C GLU A 249 -10.00 19.25 14.96
N HIS A 250 -10.81 20.02 14.23
CA HIS A 250 -10.34 21.01 13.24
C HIS A 250 -9.32 20.48 12.22
N GLY A 251 -9.41 19.19 11.86
CA GLY A 251 -8.50 18.53 10.91
C GLY A 251 -7.27 17.88 11.55
N GLN A 252 -6.97 18.16 12.82
CA GLN A 252 -5.90 17.52 13.59
C GLN A 252 -6.43 16.34 14.41
N GLY A 253 -5.58 15.38 14.72
CA GLY A 253 -5.95 14.24 15.56
C GLY A 253 -6.11 14.65 17.02
N ALA A 254 -7.13 14.11 17.70
CA ALA A 254 -7.45 14.51 19.08
C ALA A 254 -6.37 14.11 20.10
N PHE A 255 -5.60 13.05 19.86
CA PHE A 255 -4.44 12.71 20.69
C PHE A 255 -3.28 13.67 20.45
N THR A 256 -3.02 14.05 19.21
CA THR A 256 -2.07 15.13 18.88
C THR A 256 -2.44 16.44 19.60
N THR A 257 -3.70 16.88 19.50
CA THR A 257 -4.18 18.09 20.19
C THR A 257 -4.05 17.97 21.71
N LEU A 258 -4.34 16.80 22.29
CA LEU A 258 -4.12 16.55 23.71
C LEU A 258 -2.63 16.76 24.09
N LEU A 259 -1.69 16.22 23.30
CA LEU A 259 -0.26 16.41 23.54
C LEU A 259 0.18 17.88 23.44
N GLU A 260 -0.36 18.66 22.50
CA GLU A 260 -0.11 20.10 22.38
C GLU A 260 -0.51 20.85 23.66
N THR A 261 -1.68 20.53 24.24
CA THR A 261 -2.12 21.15 25.49
C THR A 261 -1.23 20.73 26.67
N LEU A 262 -0.89 19.44 26.75
CA LEU A 262 -0.09 18.87 27.82
C LEU A 262 1.36 19.37 27.82
N GLN A 263 1.91 19.75 26.66
CA GLN A 263 3.25 20.35 26.60
C GLN A 263 3.33 21.65 27.43
N ASN A 264 2.22 22.39 27.53
CA ASN A 264 2.13 23.60 28.34
C ASN A 264 1.66 23.33 29.78
N SER A 265 1.28 22.08 30.11
CA SER A 265 0.87 21.66 31.45
C SER A 265 1.32 20.21 31.76
N PRO A 266 2.64 19.94 31.85
CA PRO A 266 3.16 18.58 32.00
C PRO A 266 2.64 17.83 33.25
N GLN A 267 2.31 18.57 34.31
CA GLN A 267 1.71 18.02 35.54
C GLN A 267 0.36 17.30 35.31
N GLN A 268 -0.34 17.61 34.21
CA GLN A 268 -1.61 16.96 33.84
C GLN A 268 -1.41 15.72 32.96
N PHE A 269 -0.18 15.44 32.51
CA PHE A 269 0.11 14.39 31.53
C PHE A 269 -0.31 13.00 32.02
N VAL A 270 0.16 12.61 33.21
CA VAL A 270 -0.15 11.30 33.81
C VAL A 270 -1.65 11.07 34.00
N PRO A 271 -2.41 11.95 34.70
CA PRO A 271 -3.83 11.69 34.94
C PRO A 271 -4.67 11.68 33.66
N LEU A 272 -4.38 12.56 32.68
CA LEU A 272 -5.16 12.63 31.45
C LEU A 272 -4.89 11.46 30.50
N LEU A 273 -3.63 11.06 30.30
CA LEU A 273 -3.32 9.88 29.47
C LEU A 273 -3.84 8.59 30.12
N ALA A 274 -3.69 8.45 31.44
CA ALA A 274 -4.19 7.26 32.13
C ALA A 274 -5.73 7.17 32.06
N ALA A 275 -6.44 8.30 32.10
CA ALA A 275 -7.88 8.34 31.90
C ALA A 275 -8.25 7.96 30.46
N LEU A 276 -7.60 8.57 29.47
CA LEU A 276 -7.84 8.27 28.06
C LEU A 276 -7.65 6.78 27.75
N TRP A 277 -6.55 6.18 28.21
CA TRP A 277 -6.30 4.76 27.96
C TRP A 277 -7.31 3.84 28.64
N ARG A 278 -7.82 4.19 29.82
CA ARG A 278 -8.96 3.46 30.43
C ARG A 278 -10.23 3.58 29.59
N GLU A 279 -10.50 4.76 29.04
CA GLU A 279 -11.65 5.00 28.17
C GLU A 279 -11.53 4.24 26.83
N MET A 280 -10.33 4.19 26.24
CA MET A 280 -10.05 3.37 25.06
C MET A 280 -10.22 1.86 25.33
N ASP A 281 -9.84 1.40 26.53
CA ASP A 281 -10.01 0.00 26.95
C ASP A 281 -11.50 -0.39 27.04
N ALA A 282 -12.29 0.44 27.72
CA ALA A 282 -13.70 0.19 27.98
C ALA A 282 -14.60 0.50 26.77
N GLY A 283 -14.24 1.49 25.95
CA GLY A 283 -15.12 2.15 25.00
C GLY A 283 -16.16 3.05 25.69
N GLY A 284 -16.95 3.77 24.89
CA GLY A 284 -17.99 4.69 25.40
C GLY A 284 -17.55 6.15 25.38
N PHE A 285 -18.25 7.02 26.12
CA PHE A 285 -17.96 8.46 26.11
C PHE A 285 -16.66 8.77 26.86
N SER A 286 -15.68 9.33 26.16
CA SER A 286 -14.44 9.85 26.72
C SER A 286 -14.64 11.28 27.22
N VAL A 287 -14.33 11.54 28.48
CA VAL A 287 -14.34 12.91 29.01
C VAL A 287 -13.08 13.68 28.59
N VAL A 288 -11.98 12.96 28.31
CA VAL A 288 -10.71 13.56 27.86
C VAL A 288 -10.84 14.11 26.45
N LEU A 289 -11.37 13.31 25.51
CA LEU A 289 -11.53 13.70 24.11
C LEU A 289 -12.94 14.23 23.79
N ARG A 290 -13.85 14.25 24.78
CA ARG A 290 -15.23 14.74 24.65
C ARG A 290 -16.00 14.09 23.50
N ALA A 291 -15.74 12.81 23.26
CA ALA A 291 -16.28 12.05 22.14
C ALA A 291 -16.54 10.59 22.54
N THR A 292 -17.43 9.91 21.81
CA THR A 292 -17.66 8.49 21.99
C THR A 292 -16.55 7.70 21.29
N LEU A 293 -15.79 6.91 22.04
CA LEU A 293 -14.72 6.07 21.54
C LEU A 293 -15.21 4.63 21.33
N PRO A 294 -14.72 3.94 20.28
CA PRO A 294 -14.95 2.50 20.15
C PRO A 294 -14.21 1.76 21.27
N ARG A 295 -14.69 0.56 21.61
CA ARG A 295 -14.00 -0.33 22.52
C ARG A 295 -12.82 -1.00 21.81
N PHE A 296 -11.59 -0.75 22.25
CA PHE A 296 -10.42 -1.33 21.59
C PHE A 296 -10.05 -2.74 22.07
N ASN A 297 -10.24 -3.06 23.34
CA ASN A 297 -9.35 -3.97 24.10
C ASN A 297 -8.97 -5.35 23.51
N GLY A 298 -7.65 -5.52 23.27
CA GLY A 298 -6.90 -6.77 23.07
C GLY A 298 -5.61 -6.79 23.93
N LYS A 299 -5.74 -6.66 25.25
CA LYS A 299 -4.69 -6.59 26.31
C LYS A 299 -3.90 -5.28 26.41
N LEU A 300 -3.68 -4.53 25.32
CA LEU A 300 -2.80 -3.35 25.29
C LEU A 300 -3.11 -2.27 26.35
N PHE A 301 -4.39 -1.97 26.57
CA PHE A 301 -4.84 -0.89 27.46
C PHE A 301 -5.31 -1.35 28.85
N LYS A 302 -5.23 -2.64 29.16
CA LYS A 302 -5.66 -3.19 30.46
C LYS A 302 -4.87 -2.63 31.64
N GLN A 303 -3.61 -2.27 31.41
CA GLN A 303 -2.72 -1.67 32.41
C GLN A 303 -2.20 -0.33 31.86
N PRO A 304 -2.90 0.78 32.09
CA PRO A 304 -2.56 2.09 31.54
C PRO A 304 -1.46 2.76 32.37
N GLU A 305 -0.32 2.10 32.54
CA GLU A 305 0.81 2.66 33.26
C GLU A 305 1.46 3.78 32.44
N VAL A 306 1.45 5.00 32.98
CA VAL A 306 1.91 6.23 32.34
C VAL A 306 3.17 6.73 33.03
N ILE A 307 4.20 7.01 32.26
CA ILE A 307 5.43 7.63 32.74
C ILE A 307 5.23 9.15 32.71
N ALA A 308 5.59 9.84 33.79
CA ALA A 308 5.59 11.29 33.82
C ALA A 308 6.63 11.82 32.84
N LEU A 309 6.21 12.70 31.93
CA LEU A 309 7.09 13.37 30.98
C LEU A 309 7.22 14.85 31.33
N ASP A 310 8.41 15.40 31.14
CA ASP A 310 8.61 16.85 31.18
C ASP A 310 8.18 17.52 29.87
N ARG A 311 8.25 18.86 29.83
CA ARG A 311 7.87 19.66 28.65
C ARG A 311 8.66 19.29 27.38
N GLU A 312 9.94 19.00 27.51
CA GLU A 312 10.80 18.67 26.37
C GLU A 312 10.42 17.30 25.81
N GLN A 313 10.28 16.30 26.70
CA GLN A 313 9.88 14.93 26.36
C GLN A 313 8.48 14.88 25.72
N ILE A 314 7.51 15.66 26.23
CA ILE A 314 6.19 15.80 25.58
C ILE A 314 6.34 16.40 24.18
N GLY A 315 7.21 17.42 24.02
CA GLY A 315 7.52 18.00 22.71
C GLY A 315 8.09 16.99 21.72
N LEU A 316 8.95 16.07 22.17
CA LEU A 316 9.46 14.98 21.33
C LEU A 316 8.36 14.00 20.91
N LEU A 317 7.44 13.69 21.81
CA LEU A 317 6.30 12.82 21.53
C LEU A 317 5.35 13.47 20.53
N LEU A 318 5.11 14.78 20.69
CA LEU A 318 4.29 15.58 19.77
C LEU A 318 4.91 15.65 18.36
N GLN A 319 6.23 15.77 18.24
CA GLN A 319 6.91 15.70 16.94
C GLN A 319 6.67 14.36 16.22
N ALA A 320 6.56 13.25 16.96
CA ALA A 320 6.19 11.96 16.39
C ALA A 320 4.70 11.89 16.04
N ALA A 321 3.83 12.53 16.83
CA ALA A 321 2.39 12.58 16.60
C ALA A 321 2.00 13.33 15.32
N HIS A 322 2.77 14.35 14.92
CA HIS A 322 2.53 15.09 13.67
C HIS A 322 2.87 14.33 12.38
N ALA A 323 3.51 13.16 12.47
CA ALA A 323 3.73 12.33 11.30
C ALA A 323 2.43 11.68 10.83
N ASP A 324 2.33 11.34 9.54
CA ASP A 324 1.20 10.56 9.02
C ASP A 324 1.40 9.07 9.34
N TRP A 325 0.71 8.58 10.37
CA TRP A 325 0.77 7.19 10.82
C TRP A 325 0.09 6.20 9.87
N THR A 326 -0.63 6.68 8.85
CA THR A 326 -1.11 5.82 7.75
C THR A 326 0.03 5.36 6.84
N GLN A 327 1.16 6.07 6.87
CA GLN A 327 2.39 5.78 6.12
C GLN A 327 3.44 5.03 6.95
N VAL A 328 3.22 4.83 8.24
CA VAL A 328 4.20 4.17 9.12
C VAL A 328 4.08 2.66 9.02
N GLU A 329 5.21 1.98 8.86
CA GLU A 329 5.25 0.53 8.88
C GLU A 329 5.06 0.02 10.32
N PRO A 330 4.12 -0.91 10.58
CA PRO A 330 3.95 -1.57 11.88
C PRO A 330 5.23 -2.24 12.40
N ALA A 331 6.18 -2.55 11.52
CA ALA A 331 7.53 -3.00 11.89
C ALA A 331 8.23 -2.08 12.92
N ILE A 332 7.85 -0.80 13.03
CA ILE A 332 8.39 0.13 14.02
C ILE A 332 8.27 -0.39 15.46
N PHE A 333 7.21 -1.13 15.78
CA PHE A 333 7.02 -1.72 17.11
C PHE A 333 8.07 -2.79 17.42
N GLY A 334 8.54 -3.54 16.42
CA GLY A 334 9.67 -4.46 16.56
C GLY A 334 10.97 -3.74 16.93
N THR A 335 11.22 -2.55 16.37
CA THR A 335 12.41 -1.77 16.73
C THR A 335 12.37 -1.26 18.18
N LEU A 336 11.18 -1.03 18.75
CA LEU A 336 11.02 -0.70 20.18
C LEU A 336 11.33 -1.91 21.07
N LEU A 337 10.88 -3.10 20.68
CA LEU A 337 11.19 -4.34 21.38
C LEU A 337 12.70 -4.59 21.44
N GLU A 338 13.40 -4.49 20.31
CA GLU A 338 14.84 -4.70 20.26
C GLU A 338 15.59 -3.81 21.25
N ARG A 339 15.12 -2.58 21.44
CA ARG A 339 15.74 -1.62 22.37
C ARG A 339 15.45 -1.96 23.82
N ALA A 340 14.29 -2.55 24.10
CA ALA A 340 13.90 -2.98 25.44
C ALA A 340 14.62 -4.25 25.92
N LEU A 341 15.39 -4.90 25.04
CA LEU A 341 16.19 -6.08 25.34
C LEU A 341 17.65 -5.71 25.63
N THR A 342 18.22 -6.29 26.69
CA THR A 342 19.65 -6.19 26.97
C THR A 342 20.49 -6.84 25.85
N PRO A 343 21.78 -6.49 25.67
CA PRO A 343 22.63 -7.14 24.68
C PRO A 343 22.67 -8.68 24.82
N SER A 344 22.63 -9.20 26.04
CA SER A 344 22.58 -10.64 26.32
C SER A 344 21.26 -11.27 25.90
N GLU A 345 20.12 -10.66 26.26
CA GLU A 345 18.79 -11.14 25.83
C GLU A 345 18.65 -11.10 24.32
N ARG A 346 19.13 -10.03 23.66
CA ARG A 346 19.10 -9.92 22.19
C ARG A 346 19.87 -11.04 21.51
N HIS A 347 21.06 -11.36 22.02
CA HIS A 347 21.89 -12.41 21.45
C HIS A 347 21.27 -13.80 21.68
N ALA A 348 20.78 -14.07 22.90
CA ALA A 348 20.17 -15.35 23.24
C ALA A 348 18.87 -15.63 22.45
N LEU A 349 18.07 -14.59 22.19
CA LEU A 349 16.81 -14.71 21.46
C LEU A 349 16.95 -14.56 19.93
N GLY A 350 18.14 -14.22 19.44
CA GLY A 350 18.33 -13.87 18.03
C GLY A 350 17.42 -12.72 17.58
N ALA A 351 17.06 -11.81 18.49
CA ALA A 351 16.06 -10.77 18.31
C ALA A 351 16.57 -9.64 17.40
N HIS A 352 16.70 -9.97 16.12
CA HIS A 352 17.09 -9.08 15.05
C HIS A 352 15.92 -8.93 14.07
N TYR A 353 15.56 -7.68 13.85
CA TYR A 353 14.58 -7.26 12.88
C TYR A 353 15.05 -7.66 11.50
N THR A 354 14.23 -8.47 10.83
CA THR A 354 14.44 -8.83 9.43
C THR A 354 13.80 -7.75 8.56
N PRO A 355 14.58 -6.99 7.76
CA PRO A 355 14.02 -5.93 6.92
C PRO A 355 13.01 -6.47 5.91
N ARG A 356 11.99 -5.67 5.59
CA ARG A 356 10.92 -6.02 4.63
C ARG A 356 11.42 -6.66 3.34
N ALA A 357 12.45 -6.10 2.71
CA ALA A 357 12.99 -6.62 1.46
C ALA A 357 13.49 -8.08 1.57
N TYR A 358 14.00 -8.49 2.73
CA TYR A 358 14.38 -9.89 2.97
C TYR A 358 13.16 -10.77 3.23
N VAL A 359 12.17 -10.26 3.97
CA VAL A 359 10.90 -10.95 4.20
C VAL A 359 10.19 -11.23 2.87
N GLU A 360 10.10 -10.24 1.98
CA GLU A 360 9.45 -10.38 0.68
C GLU A 360 10.14 -11.40 -0.22
N ARG A 361 11.46 -11.58 -0.12
CA ARG A 361 12.18 -12.64 -0.85
C ARG A 361 11.74 -14.06 -0.49
N LEU A 362 11.11 -14.24 0.69
CA LEU A 362 10.52 -15.50 1.10
C LEU A 362 9.01 -15.49 0.83
N VAL A 363 8.29 -14.49 1.35
CA VAL A 363 6.82 -14.39 1.27
C VAL A 363 6.31 -14.43 -0.16
N LEU A 364 6.96 -13.70 -1.08
CA LEU A 364 6.51 -13.61 -2.46
C LEU A 364 6.50 -14.98 -3.15
N PRO A 365 7.64 -15.70 -3.26
CA PRO A 365 7.64 -16.99 -3.94
C PRO A 365 6.90 -18.11 -3.19
N THR A 366 6.84 -18.09 -1.85
CA THR A 366 6.27 -19.21 -1.09
C THR A 366 4.77 -19.10 -0.84
N VAL A 367 4.23 -17.89 -0.75
CA VAL A 367 2.80 -17.65 -0.43
C VAL A 367 2.10 -16.90 -1.54
N VAL A 368 2.64 -15.74 -1.94
CA VAL A 368 1.91 -14.79 -2.79
C VAL A 368 1.84 -15.25 -4.23
N GLU A 369 2.95 -15.69 -4.82
CA GLU A 369 3.02 -16.14 -6.21
C GLU A 369 2.12 -17.36 -6.49
N PRO A 370 2.07 -18.41 -5.64
CA PRO A 370 1.11 -19.50 -5.78
C PRO A 370 -0.35 -19.01 -5.78
N LEU A 371 -0.74 -18.18 -4.80
CA LEU A 371 -2.09 -17.64 -4.69
C LEU A 371 -2.45 -16.76 -5.90
N ARG A 372 -1.50 -15.96 -6.39
CA ARG A 372 -1.68 -15.14 -7.59
C ARG A 372 -1.77 -15.98 -8.86
N SER A 373 -1.07 -17.09 -8.93
CA SER A 373 -1.19 -18.03 -10.05
C SER A 373 -2.57 -18.67 -10.09
N GLU A 374 -3.08 -19.11 -8.94
CA GLU A 374 -4.45 -19.61 -8.82
C GLU A 374 -5.47 -18.52 -9.19
N TRP A 375 -5.30 -17.30 -8.68
CA TRP A 375 -6.17 -16.17 -8.99
C TRP A 375 -6.26 -15.88 -10.48
N ARG A 376 -5.12 -15.85 -11.20
CA ARG A 376 -5.10 -15.61 -12.66
C ARG A 376 -5.93 -16.64 -13.42
N ASN A 377 -5.87 -17.91 -13.01
CA ASN A 377 -6.65 -18.98 -13.64
C ASN A 377 -8.15 -18.79 -13.38
N VAL A 378 -8.52 -18.47 -12.13
CA VAL A 378 -9.92 -18.20 -11.74
C VAL A 378 -10.46 -16.97 -12.48
N GLN A 379 -9.69 -15.89 -12.54
CA GLN A 379 -10.05 -14.67 -13.25
C GLN A 379 -10.30 -14.96 -14.74
N ALA A 380 -9.41 -15.72 -15.40
CA ALA A 380 -9.59 -16.10 -16.80
C ALA A 380 -10.86 -16.94 -17.02
N ALA A 381 -11.11 -17.94 -16.16
CA ALA A 381 -12.31 -18.77 -16.24
C ALA A 381 -13.60 -17.95 -16.01
N ALA A 382 -13.60 -17.08 -15.01
CA ALA A 382 -14.73 -16.22 -14.70
C ALA A 382 -15.02 -15.23 -15.84
N LEU A 383 -14.00 -14.67 -16.49
CA LEU A 383 -14.18 -13.79 -17.66
C LEU A 383 -14.78 -14.54 -18.85
N LEU A 384 -14.34 -15.78 -19.13
CA LEU A 384 -14.93 -16.60 -20.18
C LEU A 384 -16.42 -16.85 -19.92
N LEU A 385 -16.78 -17.27 -18.70
CA LEU A 385 -18.17 -17.45 -18.28
C LEU A 385 -18.98 -16.15 -18.41
N ALA A 386 -18.39 -15.03 -17.99
CA ALA A 386 -19.03 -13.73 -18.10
C ALA A 386 -19.31 -13.38 -19.58
N ASN A 387 -18.39 -13.66 -20.50
CA ASN A 387 -18.54 -13.39 -21.93
C ASN A 387 -19.56 -14.30 -22.61
N GLU A 388 -19.79 -15.51 -22.07
CA GLU A 388 -20.93 -16.37 -22.42
C GLU A 388 -22.27 -15.89 -21.84
N GLY A 389 -22.30 -14.76 -21.12
CA GLY A 389 -23.50 -14.24 -20.46
C GLY A 389 -23.82 -14.92 -19.13
N ARG A 390 -22.97 -15.83 -18.64
CA ARG A 390 -23.18 -16.64 -17.42
C ARG A 390 -22.61 -15.96 -16.18
N LEU A 391 -23.10 -14.75 -15.87
CA LEU A 391 -22.58 -13.93 -14.77
C LEU A 391 -22.68 -14.56 -13.39
N ASP A 392 -23.72 -15.36 -13.11
CA ASP A 392 -23.84 -16.03 -11.80
C ASP A 392 -22.75 -17.10 -11.63
N ALA A 393 -22.43 -17.84 -12.69
CA ALA A 393 -21.33 -18.81 -12.67
C ALA A 393 -19.97 -18.11 -12.54
N ALA A 394 -19.76 -16.99 -13.25
CA ALA A 394 -18.56 -16.18 -13.11
C ALA A 394 -18.36 -15.66 -11.67
N ARG A 395 -19.44 -15.21 -11.02
CA ARG A 395 -19.40 -14.80 -9.61
C ARG A 395 -19.08 -15.98 -8.69
N ALA A 396 -19.69 -17.14 -8.91
CA ALA A 396 -19.43 -18.34 -8.13
C ALA A 396 -17.96 -18.80 -8.18
N GLU A 397 -17.31 -18.72 -9.35
CA GLU A 397 -15.87 -19.02 -9.48
C GLU A 397 -15.00 -18.07 -8.63
N VAL A 398 -15.28 -16.77 -8.70
CA VAL A 398 -14.53 -15.77 -7.93
C VAL A 398 -14.81 -15.89 -6.42
N ASP A 399 -16.06 -16.16 -6.04
CA ASP A 399 -16.46 -16.39 -4.64
C ASP A 399 -15.78 -17.63 -4.06
N ALA A 400 -15.68 -18.72 -4.83
CA ALA A 400 -14.97 -19.92 -4.40
C ALA A 400 -13.49 -19.63 -4.11
N PHE A 401 -12.84 -18.82 -4.95
CA PHE A 401 -11.47 -18.39 -4.71
C PHE A 401 -11.36 -17.45 -3.49
N HIS A 402 -12.27 -16.49 -3.34
CA HIS A 402 -12.28 -15.61 -2.16
C HIS A 402 -12.44 -16.41 -0.87
N HIS A 403 -13.35 -17.37 -0.85
CA HIS A 403 -13.54 -18.27 0.29
C HIS A 403 -12.26 -19.06 0.60
N ARG A 404 -11.60 -19.60 -0.43
CA ARG A 404 -10.31 -20.30 -0.29
C ARG A 404 -9.22 -19.37 0.25
N LEU A 405 -9.13 -18.14 -0.24
CA LEU A 405 -8.17 -17.14 0.23
C LEU A 405 -8.35 -16.84 1.73
N CYS A 406 -9.59 -16.70 2.19
CA CYS A 406 -9.94 -16.51 3.61
C CYS A 406 -9.71 -17.75 4.49
N GLN A 407 -9.38 -18.90 3.91
CA GLN A 407 -9.07 -20.15 4.63
C GLN A 407 -7.57 -20.48 4.67
N VAL A 408 -6.73 -19.75 3.92
CA VAL A 408 -5.27 -19.94 3.94
C VAL A 408 -4.77 -19.67 5.36
N ARG A 409 -3.91 -20.54 5.89
CA ARG A 409 -3.26 -20.36 7.20
C ARG A 409 -1.75 -20.32 7.01
N VAL A 410 -1.12 -19.33 7.62
CA VAL A 410 0.33 -19.12 7.56
C VAL A 410 0.88 -19.23 8.97
N LEU A 411 1.86 -20.10 9.19
CA LEU A 411 2.50 -20.30 10.48
C LEU A 411 3.96 -19.83 10.42
N ASP A 412 4.33 -19.00 11.38
CA ASP A 412 5.72 -18.65 11.67
C ASP A 412 6.08 -19.18 13.08
N PRO A 413 6.87 -20.27 13.18
CA PRO A 413 7.18 -20.91 14.46
C PRO A 413 8.22 -20.15 15.31
N ALA A 414 8.73 -19.01 14.84
CA ALA A 414 9.64 -18.14 15.58
C ALA A 414 9.38 -16.68 15.20
N CYS A 415 8.13 -16.23 15.41
CA CYS A 415 7.63 -15.05 14.73
C CYS A 415 8.22 -13.72 15.19
N GLY A 416 8.87 -13.66 16.37
CA GLY A 416 9.38 -12.43 16.93
C GLY A 416 8.27 -11.39 17.05
N SER A 417 8.49 -10.20 16.47
CA SER A 417 7.49 -9.13 16.37
C SER A 417 6.53 -9.27 15.17
N ALA A 418 6.43 -10.46 14.57
CA ALA A 418 5.54 -10.83 13.46
C ALA A 418 5.75 -10.11 12.12
N ASN A 419 6.98 -9.67 11.79
CA ASN A 419 7.19 -8.97 10.51
C ASN A 419 6.89 -9.86 9.29
N PHE A 420 7.24 -11.15 9.34
CA PHE A 420 6.92 -12.10 8.27
C PHE A 420 5.40 -12.28 8.10
N LEU A 421 4.69 -12.51 9.21
CA LEU A 421 3.24 -12.66 9.21
C LEU A 421 2.53 -11.39 8.73
N TYR A 422 2.99 -10.21 9.16
CA TYR A 422 2.44 -8.91 8.73
C TYR A 422 2.61 -8.67 7.24
N VAL A 423 3.81 -8.86 6.69
CA VAL A 423 4.05 -8.68 5.25
C VAL A 423 3.20 -9.65 4.44
N THR A 424 3.03 -10.88 4.94
CA THR A 424 2.15 -11.87 4.29
C THR A 424 0.68 -11.43 4.32
N LEU A 425 0.19 -10.95 5.48
CA LEU A 425 -1.16 -10.39 5.63
C LEU A 425 -1.40 -9.23 4.66
N GLU A 426 -0.46 -8.31 4.54
CA GLU A 426 -0.59 -7.16 3.62
C GLU A 426 -0.71 -7.60 2.16
N HIS A 427 0.10 -8.56 1.72
CA HIS A 427 0.04 -9.08 0.34
C HIS A 427 -1.25 -9.87 0.07
N MET A 428 -1.71 -10.68 1.03
CA MET A 428 -2.98 -11.41 0.92
C MET A 428 -4.17 -10.45 0.91
N LYS A 429 -4.14 -9.38 1.71
CA LYS A 429 -5.13 -8.30 1.68
C LYS A 429 -5.14 -7.59 0.33
N ARG A 430 -3.98 -7.29 -0.26
CA ARG A 430 -3.88 -6.72 -1.61
C ARG A 430 -4.52 -7.61 -2.66
N LEU A 431 -4.27 -8.92 -2.60
CA LEU A 431 -4.92 -9.88 -3.48
C LEU A 431 -6.43 -9.93 -3.25
N GLU A 432 -6.88 -9.91 -1.99
CA GLU A 432 -8.32 -9.85 -1.66
C GLU A 432 -8.99 -8.62 -2.28
N GLY A 433 -8.37 -7.44 -2.22
CA GLY A 433 -8.90 -6.25 -2.88
C GLY A 433 -9.15 -6.45 -4.38
N GLU A 434 -8.20 -7.06 -5.09
CA GLU A 434 -8.34 -7.39 -6.52
C GLU A 434 -9.52 -8.35 -6.78
N VAL A 435 -9.71 -9.34 -5.91
CA VAL A 435 -10.82 -10.32 -5.97
C VAL A 435 -12.17 -9.63 -5.78
N LEU A 436 -12.27 -8.77 -4.75
CA LEU A 436 -13.48 -8.02 -4.42
C LEU A 436 -13.88 -7.06 -5.54
N ASP A 437 -12.90 -6.37 -6.15
CA ASP A 437 -13.16 -5.48 -7.27
C ASP A 437 -13.70 -6.23 -8.50
N GLN A 438 -13.22 -7.45 -8.75
CA GLN A 438 -13.78 -8.28 -9.82
C GLN A 438 -15.22 -8.73 -9.53
N LEU A 439 -15.54 -9.06 -8.27
CA LEU A 439 -16.93 -9.36 -7.88
C LEU A 439 -17.85 -8.15 -8.07
N HIS A 440 -17.38 -6.95 -7.72
CA HIS A 440 -18.08 -5.71 -7.98
C HIS A 440 -18.30 -5.47 -9.48
N ALA A 441 -17.30 -5.72 -10.32
CA ALA A 441 -17.40 -5.61 -11.78
C ALA A 441 -18.43 -6.59 -12.38
N PHE A 442 -18.64 -7.75 -11.76
CA PHE A 442 -19.70 -8.70 -12.13
C PHE A 442 -21.08 -8.39 -11.53
N GLY A 443 -21.25 -7.20 -10.93
CA GLY A 443 -22.52 -6.70 -10.43
C GLY A 443 -22.87 -7.12 -9.00
N ARG A 444 -21.92 -7.64 -8.22
CA ARG A 444 -22.15 -7.91 -6.79
C ARG A 444 -22.14 -6.59 -6.03
N GLY A 445 -23.17 -6.33 -5.23
CA GLY A 445 -23.23 -5.12 -4.39
C GLY A 445 -22.32 -5.23 -3.16
N GLN A 446 -21.65 -4.13 -2.80
CA GLN A 446 -20.72 -4.04 -1.68
C GLN A 446 -21.34 -4.46 -0.33
N GLN A 447 -22.64 -4.18 -0.13
CA GLN A 447 -23.41 -4.56 1.05
C GLN A 447 -23.54 -6.09 1.25
N ARG A 448 -23.47 -6.89 0.18
CA ARG A 448 -23.53 -8.37 0.27
C ARG A 448 -22.20 -8.96 0.73
N LEU A 449 -21.09 -8.35 0.33
CA LEU A 449 -19.74 -8.76 0.71
C LEU A 449 -19.46 -8.49 2.20
N GLU A 450 -19.86 -7.32 2.68
CA GLU A 450 -19.76 -6.97 4.12
C GLU A 450 -20.64 -7.85 5.01
N ALA A 451 -21.81 -8.26 4.52
CA ALA A 451 -22.75 -9.11 5.26
C ALA A 451 -22.25 -10.55 5.44
N GLU A 452 -21.38 -11.05 4.56
CA GLU A 452 -20.85 -12.42 4.65
C GLU A 452 -19.73 -12.55 5.68
N GLY A 453 -19.12 -11.45 6.12
CA GLY A 453 -18.06 -11.46 7.17
C GLY A 453 -16.81 -12.27 6.81
N LEU A 454 -16.72 -12.75 5.57
CA LEU A 454 -15.60 -13.49 5.02
C LEU A 454 -14.58 -12.47 4.53
N THR A 455 -13.46 -12.37 5.23
CA THR A 455 -12.36 -11.53 4.79
C THR A 455 -11.02 -12.09 5.24
N VAL A 456 -9.95 -11.71 4.56
CA VAL A 456 -8.61 -11.97 5.04
C VAL A 456 -8.40 -11.23 6.36
N ASP A 457 -8.05 -11.91 7.43
CA ASP A 457 -7.99 -11.31 8.76
C ASP A 457 -6.87 -11.90 9.65
N PRO A 458 -6.55 -11.28 10.79
CA PRO A 458 -5.38 -11.69 11.59
C PRO A 458 -5.39 -13.14 12.07
N GLN A 459 -6.56 -13.78 12.25
CA GLN A 459 -6.66 -15.19 12.73
C GLN A 459 -6.04 -16.21 11.76
N GLN A 460 -5.85 -15.86 10.49
CA GLN A 460 -5.17 -16.70 9.51
C GLN A 460 -3.64 -16.80 9.74
N PHE A 461 -3.07 -15.86 10.49
CA PHE A 461 -1.63 -15.70 10.68
C PHE A 461 -1.25 -16.17 12.08
N LEU A 462 -0.56 -17.28 12.14
CA LEU A 462 -0.24 -18.01 13.37
C LEU A 462 1.23 -17.81 13.71
N GLY A 463 1.51 -17.56 14.98
CA GLY A 463 2.88 -17.33 15.45
C GLY A 463 3.18 -18.11 16.74
N LEU A 464 4.39 -18.64 16.85
CA LEU A 464 4.95 -19.11 18.12
C LEU A 464 6.12 -18.20 18.49
N GLU A 465 6.15 -17.77 19.75
CA GLU A 465 7.17 -16.86 20.25
C GLU A 465 7.46 -17.11 21.73
N LEU A 466 8.73 -17.29 22.09
CA LEU A 466 9.13 -17.57 23.46
C LEU A 466 9.04 -16.34 24.36
N ASN A 467 9.36 -15.15 23.83
CA ASN A 467 9.37 -13.91 24.57
C ASN A 467 7.95 -13.32 24.67
N PRO A 468 7.37 -13.22 25.87
CA PRO A 468 6.00 -12.71 26.04
C PRO A 468 5.81 -11.27 25.54
N ARG A 469 6.88 -10.46 25.55
CA ARG A 469 6.85 -9.08 25.02
C ARG A 469 6.78 -9.09 23.50
N ALA A 470 7.56 -9.95 22.85
CA ALA A 470 7.55 -10.12 21.41
C ALA A 470 6.20 -10.64 20.92
N ALA A 471 5.63 -11.64 21.61
CA ALA A 471 4.30 -12.18 21.32
C ALA A 471 3.20 -11.11 21.40
N ALA A 472 3.20 -10.25 22.43
CA ALA A 472 2.24 -9.17 22.56
C ALA A 472 2.37 -8.12 21.42
N ILE A 473 3.60 -7.82 21.00
CA ILE A 473 3.86 -6.90 19.88
C ILE A 473 3.43 -7.54 18.56
N ALA A 474 3.67 -8.84 18.36
CA ALA A 474 3.23 -9.57 17.19
C ALA A 474 1.70 -9.48 16.99
N GLU A 475 0.92 -9.70 18.06
CA GLU A 475 -0.55 -9.51 18.03
C GLU A 475 -0.92 -8.09 17.57
N LEU A 476 -0.25 -7.08 18.13
CA LEU A 476 -0.51 -5.67 17.82
C LEU A 476 -0.18 -5.32 16.37
N VAL A 477 0.97 -5.77 15.87
CA VAL A 477 1.46 -5.51 14.51
C VAL A 477 0.48 -6.04 13.47
N LEU A 478 -0.06 -7.26 13.66
CA LEU A 478 -1.06 -7.83 12.77
C LEU A 478 -2.37 -7.02 12.76
N TRP A 479 -2.82 -6.58 13.93
CA TRP A 479 -4.02 -5.75 14.04
C TRP A 479 -3.86 -4.40 13.36
N ILE A 480 -2.75 -3.71 13.59
CA ILE A 480 -2.47 -2.42 12.95
C ILE A 480 -2.42 -2.60 11.42
N GLY A 481 -1.74 -3.65 10.94
CA GLY A 481 -1.70 -3.96 9.51
C GLY A 481 -3.08 -4.23 8.91
N TYR A 482 -3.91 -5.01 9.59
CA TYR A 482 -5.29 -5.27 9.18
C TYR A 482 -6.12 -3.98 9.13
N LEU A 483 -6.04 -3.14 10.17
CA LEU A 483 -6.80 -1.89 10.27
C LEU A 483 -6.39 -0.88 9.20
N GLN A 484 -5.08 -0.72 8.94
CA GLN A 484 -4.57 0.11 7.84
C GLN A 484 -5.20 -0.29 6.51
N TRP A 485 -5.34 -1.59 6.27
CA TRP A 485 -5.92 -2.08 5.03
C TRP A 485 -7.44 -1.93 4.99
N HIS A 486 -8.13 -2.30 6.07
CA HIS A 486 -9.59 -2.15 6.20
C HIS A 486 -10.05 -0.73 5.89
N PHE A 487 -9.39 0.29 6.45
CA PHE A 487 -9.77 1.69 6.20
C PHE A 487 -9.38 2.19 4.81
N ARG A 488 -8.34 1.64 4.18
CA ARG A 488 -7.99 1.95 2.78
C ARG A 488 -9.05 1.42 1.80
N THR A 489 -9.65 0.27 2.07
CA THR A 489 -10.57 -0.39 1.12
C THR A 489 -12.05 -0.23 1.44
N SER A 490 -12.46 -0.37 2.69
CA SER A 490 -13.89 -0.48 3.05
C SER A 490 -14.57 0.87 3.28
N GLY A 491 -13.81 1.98 3.27
CA GLY A 491 -14.34 3.27 3.69
C GLY A 491 -14.65 3.31 5.19
N SER A 492 -15.29 4.39 5.66
CA SER A 492 -15.41 4.81 7.06
C SER A 492 -16.20 3.90 8.03
N GLY A 493 -16.51 2.66 7.66
CA GLY A 493 -17.16 1.69 8.53
C GLY A 493 -16.21 1.18 9.62
N LEU A 494 -16.55 1.41 10.89
CA LEU A 494 -15.78 0.86 12.02
C LEU A 494 -15.84 -0.68 12.01
N PRO A 495 -14.71 -1.37 12.25
CA PRO A 495 -14.72 -2.81 12.39
C PRO A 495 -15.52 -3.24 13.64
N PRO A 496 -16.01 -4.49 13.70
CA PRO A 496 -16.78 -4.99 14.82
C PRO A 496 -15.98 -4.90 16.12
N GLN A 497 -16.63 -4.40 17.18
CA GLN A 497 -15.99 -4.22 18.49
C GLN A 497 -15.88 -5.55 19.27
N PRO A 498 -14.79 -5.78 20.03
CA PRO A 498 -13.66 -4.88 20.23
C PRO A 498 -12.77 -4.76 18.99
N ILE A 499 -12.19 -3.57 18.78
CA ILE A 499 -11.34 -3.26 17.60
C ILE A 499 -10.12 -4.19 17.54
N LEU A 500 -9.49 -4.46 18.68
CA LEU A 500 -8.42 -5.45 18.85
C LEU A 500 -9.03 -6.69 19.51
N LYS A 501 -9.25 -7.77 18.76
CA LYS A 501 -9.70 -9.05 19.33
C LYS A 501 -8.51 -9.92 19.71
N ASP A 502 -8.61 -10.61 20.83
CA ASP A 502 -7.65 -11.64 21.24
C ASP A 502 -7.96 -12.96 20.52
N PHE A 503 -7.43 -13.11 19.30
CA PHE A 503 -7.63 -14.32 18.49
C PHE A 503 -6.85 -15.54 19.03
N ARG A 504 -5.90 -15.34 19.96
CA ARG A 504 -4.97 -16.37 20.42
C ARG A 504 -4.22 -17.06 19.29
N ASN A 505 -4.00 -16.35 18.19
CA ASN A 505 -3.27 -16.81 17.02
C ASN A 505 -1.74 -16.71 17.21
N ILE A 506 -1.29 -15.89 18.16
CA ILE A 506 0.11 -15.85 18.62
C ILE A 506 0.19 -16.56 19.97
N GLU A 507 0.96 -17.63 20.05
CA GLU A 507 1.14 -18.41 21.28
C GLU A 507 2.52 -18.12 21.90
N CYS A 508 2.51 -17.76 23.19
CA CYS A 508 3.74 -17.52 23.95
C CYS A 508 4.35 -18.86 24.43
N ARG A 509 5.04 -19.57 23.54
CA ARG A 509 5.70 -20.85 23.82
C ARG A 509 6.84 -21.12 22.83
N ASP A 510 7.65 -22.12 23.15
CA ASP A 510 8.59 -22.71 22.21
C ASP A 510 7.87 -23.58 21.15
N ALA A 511 8.52 -23.77 20.00
CA ALA A 511 7.96 -24.38 18.80
C ALA A 511 7.46 -25.82 19.01
#